data_AF-A0A3D5DRA5-F1
#
_entry.id   AF-A0A3D5DRA5-F1
#
_cell.length_a   1.000
_cell.length_b   1.000
_cell.length_c   1.000
_cell.angle_alpha   90.00
_cell.angle_beta   90.00
_cell.angle_gamma   90.00
#
_symmetry.space_group_name_H-M   'P 1'
#
loop_
_entity.id
_entity.type
_entity.pdbx_description
1 polymer ?
#
loop_
_entity_poly.entity_id
_entity_poly.type
_entity_poly.pdbx_seq_one_letter_code
_entity_poly.pdbx_strand_id
1 'polypeptide(L)'
;MAAGYVIVVVFGVVAIVAHWGFGASGSVALVAGVVAAAPIVVAFAGDRITGIKAFSVEISLAQVTVPVRVDLTQAVMAIAETGPSGSPELLATLRDAIRAQARLLRLNLHNDDYWWSTRVYLVAALAEDYTKVEQLIFVRGQEERLWVGMIDPATARERLAEAFPEYERNYRDVRNMAAAAGDVNTPLDKDAEITNILMNWPSKFGWNEAQLKQIVTGDLVRHWLDPALDTEALPHGPLTPLLRYQVNLRPRRYTALTADGRLLAVVDKCELATRTTDELLRRQFA
;
A
#
# COMPACT_ATOMS: atom_id res chain seq x y z
N MET A 1 -41.75 5.56 -4.10
CA MET A 1 -42.32 6.88 -3.75
C MET A 1 -42.76 6.99 -2.28
N ALA A 2 -43.19 5.91 -1.61
CA ALA A 2 -43.71 5.99 -0.23
C ALA A 2 -42.69 6.41 0.86
N ALA A 3 -41.42 6.01 0.77
CA ALA A 3 -40.42 6.25 1.82
C ALA A 3 -40.03 7.73 2.01
N GLY A 4 -40.02 8.53 0.93
CA GLY A 4 -39.69 9.96 1.00
C GLY A 4 -40.72 10.77 1.79
N TYR A 5 -42.01 10.41 1.68
CA TYR A 5 -43.06 11.08 2.44
C TYR A 5 -42.97 10.80 3.93
N VAL A 6 -42.57 9.59 4.33
CA VAL A 6 -42.39 9.24 5.76
C VAL A 6 -41.31 10.10 6.41
N ILE A 7 -40.18 10.32 5.71
CA ILE A 7 -39.08 11.15 6.20
C ILE A 7 -39.54 12.60 6.41
N VAL A 8 -40.24 13.18 5.41
CA VAL A 8 -40.72 14.56 5.48
C VAL A 8 -41.77 14.73 6.59
N VAL A 9 -42.65 13.75 6.77
CA VAL A 9 -43.66 13.79 7.84
C VAL A 9 -43.00 13.72 9.22
N VAL A 10 -42.06 12.80 9.44
CA VAL A 10 -41.37 12.69 10.74
C VAL A 10 -40.56 13.94 11.06
N PHE A 11 -39.81 14.46 10.07
CA PHE A 11 -39.08 15.72 10.21
C PHE A 11 -40.01 16.89 10.58
N GLY A 12 -41.10 17.06 9.82
CA GLY A 12 -42.04 18.16 10.00
C GLY A 12 -42.76 18.10 11.34
N VAL A 13 -43.26 16.93 11.74
CA VAL A 13 -43.96 16.74 13.02
C VAL A 13 -43.05 17.04 14.19
N VAL A 14 -41.81 16.53 14.19
CA VAL A 14 -40.87 16.77 15.30
C VAL A 14 -40.43 18.22 15.36
N ALA A 15 -40.19 18.87 14.22
CA ALA A 15 -39.84 20.29 14.19
C ALA A 15 -41.01 21.17 14.67
N ILE A 16 -42.24 20.87 14.28
CA ILE A 16 -43.43 21.60 14.73
C ILE A 16 -43.64 21.41 16.23
N VAL A 17 -43.54 20.18 16.74
CA VAL A 17 -43.67 19.89 18.18
C VAL A 17 -42.56 20.54 19.00
N ALA A 18 -41.32 20.55 18.52
CA ALA A 18 -40.23 21.23 19.21
C ALA A 18 -40.44 22.75 19.26
N HIS A 19 -40.89 23.36 18.17
CA HIS A 19 -41.10 24.81 18.10
C HIS A 19 -42.32 25.27 18.89
N TRP A 20 -43.48 24.63 18.68
CA TRP A 20 -44.76 25.04 19.27
C TRP A 20 -45.05 24.39 20.62
N GLY A 21 -44.58 23.17 20.86
CA GLY A 21 -44.81 22.42 22.10
C GLY A 21 -43.79 22.71 23.19
N PHE A 22 -42.53 22.99 22.83
CA PHE A 22 -41.43 23.21 23.78
C PHE A 22 -40.79 24.60 23.68
N GLY A 23 -41.36 25.50 22.87
CA GLY A 23 -40.87 26.88 22.72
C GLY A 23 -39.45 26.98 22.17
N ALA A 24 -38.95 25.93 21.51
CA ALA A 24 -37.61 25.93 20.95
C ALA A 24 -37.49 26.98 19.85
N SER A 25 -36.34 27.66 19.76
CA SER A 25 -36.09 28.56 18.63
C SER A 25 -36.15 27.79 17.31
N GLY A 26 -36.51 28.48 16.21
CA GLY A 26 -36.72 27.83 14.91
C GLY A 26 -35.53 26.94 14.49
N SER A 27 -34.30 27.38 14.78
CA SER A 27 -33.09 26.60 14.50
C SER A 27 -33.00 25.31 15.31
N VAL A 28 -33.33 25.34 16.61
CA VAL A 28 -33.28 24.17 17.50
C VAL A 28 -34.38 23.16 17.12
N ALA A 29 -35.56 23.65 16.75
CA ALA A 29 -36.66 22.83 16.27
C ALA A 29 -36.31 22.08 14.98
N LEU A 30 -35.65 22.74 14.03
CA LEU A 30 -35.17 22.11 12.80
C LEU A 30 -34.12 21.03 13.08
N VAL A 31 -33.19 21.27 14.01
CA VAL A 31 -32.19 20.27 14.42
C VAL A 31 -32.86 19.03 15.02
N ALA A 32 -33.83 19.21 15.90
CA ALA A 32 -34.60 18.10 16.47
C ALA A 32 -35.30 17.27 15.38
N GLY A 33 -35.90 17.94 14.38
CA GLY A 33 -36.49 17.29 13.21
C GLY A 33 -35.47 16.47 12.41
N VAL A 34 -34.28 17.02 12.15
CA VAL A 34 -33.20 16.30 11.42
C VAL A 34 -32.77 15.06 12.19
N VAL A 35 -32.52 15.18 13.50
CA VAL A 35 -32.06 14.07 14.34
C VAL A 35 -33.09 12.94 14.38
N ALA A 36 -34.38 13.26 14.47
CA ALA A 36 -35.44 12.25 14.48
C ALA A 36 -35.61 11.54 13.13
N ALA A 37 -35.40 12.25 12.01
CA ALA A 37 -35.52 11.67 10.68
C ALA A 37 -34.27 10.89 10.23
N ALA A 38 -33.09 11.20 10.78
CA ALA A 38 -31.81 10.63 10.36
C ALA A 38 -31.77 9.08 10.36
N PRO A 39 -32.28 8.35 11.38
CA PRO A 39 -32.28 6.88 11.36
C PRO A 39 -33.12 6.30 10.23
N ILE A 40 -34.23 6.94 9.87
CA ILE A 40 -35.12 6.51 8.79
C ILE A 40 -34.44 6.76 7.44
N VAL A 41 -33.73 7.88 7.29
CA VAL A 41 -32.91 8.15 6.11
C VAL A 41 -31.82 7.10 5.95
N VAL A 42 -31.12 6.74 7.02
CA VAL A 42 -30.08 5.70 7.00
C VAL A 42 -30.68 4.32 6.66
N ALA A 43 -31.85 3.99 7.21
CA ALA A 43 -32.51 2.69 6.98
C ALA A 43 -33.06 2.53 5.54
N PHE A 44 -33.57 3.61 4.93
CA PHE A 44 -34.19 3.53 3.59
C PHE A 44 -33.28 3.95 2.44
N ALA A 45 -32.26 4.76 2.72
CA ALA A 45 -31.37 5.30 1.71
C ALA A 45 -29.89 4.96 1.97
N GLY A 46 -29.55 4.20 3.02
CA GLY A 46 -28.18 3.74 3.30
C GLY A 46 -27.50 3.09 2.09
N ASP A 47 -28.24 2.35 1.27
CA ASP A 47 -27.73 1.72 0.06
C ASP A 47 -27.78 2.60 -1.21
N ARG A 48 -28.35 3.82 -1.12
CA ARG A 48 -28.55 4.75 -2.26
C ARG A 48 -28.10 6.19 -2.03
N ILE A 49 -27.55 6.55 -0.87
CA ILE A 49 -26.93 7.86 -0.63
C ILE A 49 -25.52 7.83 -1.25
N THR A 50 -25.46 8.08 -2.56
CA THR A 50 -24.19 8.18 -3.31
C THR A 50 -23.62 9.60 -3.34
N GLY A 51 -24.06 10.50 -2.46
CA GLY A 51 -23.33 11.77 -2.26
C GLY A 51 -24.14 12.92 -1.68
N ILE A 52 -23.55 13.57 -0.68
CA ILE A 52 -23.87 14.95 -0.30
C ILE A 52 -23.29 15.85 -1.38
N LYS A 53 -24.13 16.65 -2.04
CA LYS A 53 -23.76 17.58 -3.11
C LYS A 53 -23.04 18.80 -2.52
N ALA A 54 -21.82 18.60 -2.04
CA ALA A 54 -20.87 19.66 -1.75
C ALA A 54 -19.56 19.28 -2.46
N PHE A 55 -19.23 20.04 -3.50
CA PHE A 55 -18.01 19.93 -4.31
C PHE A 55 -17.91 18.68 -5.21
N SER A 56 -18.63 18.72 -6.35
CA SER A 56 -18.57 17.73 -7.43
C SER A 56 -17.22 17.78 -8.16
N VAL A 57 -16.20 17.17 -7.55
CA VAL A 57 -14.93 16.83 -8.19
C VAL A 57 -14.90 15.31 -8.27
N GLU A 58 -14.92 14.75 -9.47
CA GLU A 58 -14.90 13.30 -9.69
C GLU A 58 -13.53 12.92 -10.26
N ILE A 59 -12.54 12.75 -9.37
CA ILE A 59 -11.25 12.17 -9.73
C ILE A 59 -11.43 10.66 -9.68
N SER A 60 -11.21 9.99 -10.81
CA SER A 60 -11.28 8.54 -10.88
C SER A 60 -10.14 7.89 -10.10
N LEU A 61 -10.45 6.84 -9.32
CA LEU A 61 -9.44 6.09 -8.56
C LEU A 61 -8.36 5.52 -9.49
N ALA A 62 -8.72 5.10 -10.71
CA ALA A 62 -7.80 4.58 -11.72
C ALA A 62 -6.73 5.59 -12.16
N GLN A 63 -6.99 6.88 -11.94
CA GLN A 63 -6.08 7.96 -12.31
C GLN A 63 -5.06 8.26 -11.20
N VAL A 64 -5.41 8.07 -9.91
CA VAL A 64 -4.52 8.38 -8.76
C VAL A 64 -3.94 7.14 -8.10
N THR A 65 -4.45 5.97 -8.47
CA THR A 65 -3.83 4.71 -8.10
C THR A 65 -2.53 4.62 -8.87
N VAL A 66 -1.41 4.65 -8.14
CA VAL A 66 -0.14 4.21 -8.73
C VAL A 66 -0.36 2.73 -9.00
N PRO A 67 -0.42 2.29 -10.27
CA PRO A 67 -0.57 0.87 -10.53
C PRO A 67 0.58 0.15 -9.83
N VAL A 68 0.25 -0.81 -8.98
CA VAL A 68 1.19 -1.79 -8.44
C VAL A 68 1.58 -2.66 -9.65
N ARG A 69 2.45 -2.13 -10.51
CA ARG A 69 2.69 -2.66 -11.86
C ARG A 69 3.39 -4.01 -11.84
N VAL A 70 3.99 -4.40 -10.71
CA VAL A 70 4.75 -5.65 -10.64
C VAL A 70 4.31 -6.45 -9.43
N ASP A 71 3.57 -7.52 -9.71
CA ASP A 71 3.24 -8.57 -8.77
C ASP A 71 4.36 -9.62 -8.82
N LEU A 72 5.40 -9.45 -7.99
CA LEU A 72 6.53 -10.40 -7.92
C LEU A 72 6.08 -11.85 -7.68
N THR A 73 4.91 -12.02 -7.07
CA THR A 73 4.30 -13.30 -6.68
C THR A 73 4.30 -14.32 -7.81
N GLN A 74 3.92 -13.93 -9.02
CA GLN A 74 3.72 -14.88 -10.12
C GLN A 74 5.02 -15.56 -10.57
N ALA A 75 6.16 -14.89 -10.39
CA ALA A 75 7.43 -15.44 -10.80
C ALA A 75 8.23 -16.06 -9.68
N VAL A 76 8.02 -15.64 -8.43
CA VAL A 76 8.57 -16.40 -7.31
C VAL A 76 7.90 -17.78 -7.29
N MET A 77 6.58 -17.89 -7.52
CA MET A 77 5.83 -19.17 -7.57
C MET A 77 6.47 -20.30 -8.41
N ALA A 78 7.28 -20.01 -9.43
CA ALA A 78 8.01 -21.03 -10.20
C ALA A 78 9.19 -21.68 -9.45
N ILE A 79 9.72 -21.04 -8.40
CA ILE A 79 10.94 -21.42 -7.64
C ILE A 79 10.61 -22.17 -6.35
N ALA A 80 9.33 -22.17 -6.01
CA ALA A 80 8.76 -22.48 -4.70
C ALA A 80 9.26 -23.73 -3.99
N GLU A 81 9.68 -24.75 -4.72
CA GLU A 81 9.84 -26.06 -4.09
C GLU A 81 11.23 -26.28 -3.47
N THR A 82 12.33 -25.71 -3.98
CA THR A 82 13.68 -26.06 -3.44
C THR A 82 14.86 -25.10 -3.77
N GLY A 83 14.64 -23.98 -4.46
CA GLY A 83 15.76 -23.19 -5.04
C GLY A 83 16.46 -22.18 -4.09
N PRO A 84 17.75 -21.85 -4.30
CA PRO A 84 18.45 -20.80 -3.55
C PRO A 84 17.82 -19.42 -3.76
N SER A 85 18.13 -18.44 -2.89
CA SER A 85 17.63 -17.07 -3.01
C SER A 85 18.09 -16.33 -4.26
N GLY A 86 19.12 -16.85 -4.95
CA GLY A 86 19.62 -16.35 -6.24
C GLY A 86 19.07 -17.10 -7.46
N SER A 87 17.86 -17.65 -7.42
CA SER A 87 17.27 -18.41 -8.53
C SER A 87 17.00 -17.54 -9.78
N PRO A 88 17.27 -18.04 -11.01
CA PRO A 88 17.09 -17.33 -12.29
C PRO A 88 15.73 -16.67 -12.55
N GLU A 89 14.66 -17.14 -11.93
CA GLU A 89 13.30 -16.64 -12.14
C GLU A 89 12.93 -15.49 -11.18
N LEU A 90 13.42 -15.53 -9.93
CA LEU A 90 13.35 -14.44 -8.97
C LEU A 90 14.28 -13.31 -9.45
N LEU A 91 15.44 -13.71 -9.99
CA LEU A 91 16.36 -12.89 -10.77
C LEU A 91 15.66 -12.14 -11.90
N ALA A 92 14.92 -12.84 -12.77
CA ALA A 92 14.23 -12.23 -13.90
C ALA A 92 13.16 -11.22 -13.45
N THR A 93 12.46 -11.50 -12.35
CA THR A 93 11.29 -10.69 -11.94
C THR A 93 11.67 -9.53 -11.06
N LEU A 94 12.68 -9.69 -10.21
CA LEU A 94 13.32 -8.53 -9.59
C LEU A 94 13.90 -7.65 -10.69
N ARG A 95 14.59 -8.19 -11.70
CA ARG A 95 15.12 -7.41 -12.82
C ARG A 95 14.02 -6.69 -13.61
N ASP A 96 12.88 -7.32 -13.88
CA ASP A 96 11.77 -6.69 -14.57
C ASP A 96 11.10 -5.60 -13.72
N ALA A 97 10.99 -5.82 -12.40
CA ALA A 97 10.53 -4.80 -11.45
C ALA A 97 11.48 -3.59 -11.39
N ILE A 98 12.78 -3.87 -11.33
CA ILE A 98 13.87 -2.90 -11.33
C ILE A 98 13.87 -2.09 -12.63
N ARG A 99 13.77 -2.76 -13.80
CA ARG A 99 13.75 -2.14 -15.13
C ARG A 99 12.49 -1.32 -15.39
N ALA A 100 11.35 -1.71 -14.85
CA ALA A 100 10.09 -0.97 -14.99
C ALA A 100 10.08 0.38 -14.25
N GLN A 101 11.13 0.72 -13.49
CA GLN A 101 11.18 1.90 -12.60
C GLN A 101 9.95 2.00 -11.70
N ALA A 102 9.48 0.85 -11.20
CA ALA A 102 8.33 0.80 -10.33
C ALA A 102 8.59 1.60 -9.04
N ARG A 103 7.60 2.37 -8.60
CA ARG A 103 7.64 3.13 -7.34
C ARG A 103 7.17 2.29 -6.14
N LEU A 104 6.37 1.26 -6.42
CA LEU A 104 5.79 0.36 -5.43
C LEU A 104 6.10 -1.08 -5.82
N LEU A 105 6.59 -1.88 -4.87
CA LEU A 105 6.96 -3.27 -5.07
C LEU A 105 6.16 -4.17 -4.11
N ARG A 106 5.34 -5.08 -4.65
CA ARG A 106 4.53 -5.99 -3.82
C ARG A 106 5.24 -7.31 -3.56
N LEU A 107 5.29 -7.69 -2.29
CA LEU A 107 5.77 -8.97 -1.77
C LEU A 107 4.58 -9.73 -1.18
N ASN A 108 4.15 -10.80 -1.85
CA ASN A 108 3.12 -11.68 -1.32
C ASN A 108 3.75 -12.84 -0.54
N LEU A 109 3.54 -12.84 0.77
CA LEU A 109 4.00 -13.86 1.71
C LEU A 109 3.27 -15.20 1.55
N HIS A 110 2.22 -15.25 0.72
CA HIS A 110 1.42 -16.44 0.48
C HIS A 110 0.84 -16.99 1.79
N ASN A 111 1.07 -18.27 2.10
CA ASN A 111 0.56 -18.94 3.29
C ASN A 111 1.61 -18.95 4.41
N ASP A 112 2.46 -17.92 4.45
CA ASP A 112 3.51 -17.76 5.45
C ASP A 112 4.52 -18.93 5.45
N ASP A 113 4.70 -19.60 4.32
CA ASP A 113 5.56 -20.78 4.11
C ASP A 113 6.61 -20.57 3.02
N TYR A 114 6.64 -19.36 2.46
CA TYR A 114 7.17 -19.15 1.13
C TYR A 114 8.42 -18.29 1.04
N TRP A 115 8.38 -17.14 1.72
CA TRP A 115 9.49 -16.20 1.70
C TRP A 115 10.52 -16.55 2.77
N TRP A 116 11.78 -16.32 2.45
CA TRP A 116 12.89 -16.46 3.39
C TRP A 116 13.39 -15.08 3.79
N SER A 117 13.83 -14.95 5.04
CA SER A 117 14.37 -13.70 5.59
C SER A 117 15.53 -13.17 4.74
N THR A 118 16.38 -14.07 4.21
CA THR A 118 17.47 -13.75 3.28
C THR A 118 16.99 -13.16 1.96
N ARG A 119 15.84 -13.62 1.42
CA ARG A 119 15.23 -13.10 0.18
C ARG A 119 14.64 -11.72 0.40
N VAL A 120 13.85 -11.54 1.46
CA VAL A 120 13.27 -10.22 1.81
C VAL A 120 14.40 -9.22 2.08
N TYR A 121 15.41 -9.68 2.80
CA TYR A 121 16.80 -9.22 2.80
C TYR A 121 17.22 -8.50 1.52
N LEU A 122 17.55 -9.36 0.57
CA LEU A 122 18.15 -9.05 -0.70
C LEU A 122 17.28 -8.14 -1.56
N VAL A 123 15.96 -8.31 -1.51
CA VAL A 123 15.02 -7.43 -2.22
C VAL A 123 15.09 -6.01 -1.68
N ALA A 124 15.10 -5.82 -0.35
CA ALA A 124 15.20 -4.49 0.24
C ALA A 124 16.51 -3.79 -0.15
N ALA A 125 17.63 -4.50 -0.05
CA ALA A 125 18.94 -3.96 -0.38
C ALA A 125 19.09 -3.61 -1.88
N LEU A 126 18.61 -4.48 -2.79
CA LEU A 126 18.64 -4.20 -4.22
C LEU A 126 17.68 -3.08 -4.63
N ALA A 127 16.50 -3.03 -4.01
CA ALA A 127 15.54 -1.96 -4.24
C ALA A 127 16.10 -0.59 -3.83
N GLU A 128 16.79 -0.53 -2.68
CA GLU A 128 17.48 0.69 -2.23
C GLU A 128 18.62 1.10 -3.18
N ASP A 129 19.54 0.17 -3.49
CA ASP A 129 20.79 0.53 -4.18
C ASP A 129 20.61 0.77 -5.69
N TYR A 130 19.65 0.11 -6.33
CA TYR A 130 19.56 0.05 -7.80
C TYR A 130 18.24 0.56 -8.40
N THR A 131 17.26 0.97 -7.60
CA THR A 131 15.92 1.31 -8.11
C THR A 131 15.39 2.66 -7.64
N LYS A 132 14.17 3.00 -8.09
CA LYS A 132 13.36 4.11 -7.59
C LYS A 132 12.15 3.61 -6.77
N VAL A 133 12.19 2.38 -6.29
CA VAL A 133 11.13 1.83 -5.43
C VAL A 133 11.11 2.65 -4.14
N GLU A 134 9.97 3.26 -3.87
CA GLU A 134 9.75 4.08 -2.68
C GLU A 134 9.09 3.28 -1.56
N GLN A 135 8.37 2.19 -1.87
CA GLN A 135 7.73 1.32 -0.87
C GLN A 135 7.76 -0.15 -1.28
N LEU A 136 8.10 -1.01 -0.32
CA LEU A 136 7.80 -2.42 -0.29
C LEU A 136 6.42 -2.62 0.36
N ILE A 137 5.56 -3.39 -0.29
CA ILE A 137 4.19 -3.67 0.17
C ILE A 137 4.07 -5.15 0.48
N PHE A 138 3.79 -5.49 1.73
CA PHE A 138 3.58 -6.86 2.19
C PHE A 138 2.09 -7.21 2.18
N VAL A 139 1.77 -8.31 1.53
CA VAL A 139 0.45 -8.95 1.58
C VAL A 139 0.59 -10.44 1.87
N ARG A 140 -0.47 -11.10 2.32
CA ARG A 140 -0.54 -12.56 2.48
C ARG A 140 -1.78 -13.14 1.79
N GLY A 141 -1.81 -14.44 1.57
CA GLY A 141 -2.86 -15.13 0.82
C GLY A 141 -2.68 -15.00 -0.69
N GLN A 142 -3.08 -16.03 -1.43
CA GLN A 142 -2.88 -16.13 -2.88
C GLN A 142 -3.72 -15.09 -3.63
N GLU A 143 -5.04 -15.26 -3.55
CA GLU A 143 -6.01 -14.43 -4.26
C GLU A 143 -6.52 -13.31 -3.35
N GLU A 144 -6.53 -13.54 -2.03
CA GLU A 144 -7.08 -12.62 -1.05
C GLU A 144 -6.21 -11.38 -0.85
N ARG A 145 -4.88 -11.51 -0.97
CA ARG A 145 -3.92 -10.40 -0.83
C ARG A 145 -4.20 -9.55 0.41
N LEU A 146 -4.35 -10.22 1.55
CA LEU A 146 -4.59 -9.61 2.85
C LEU A 146 -3.42 -8.68 3.21
N TRP A 147 -3.76 -7.46 3.58
CA TRP A 147 -2.81 -6.41 3.93
C TRP A 147 -1.98 -6.77 5.18
N VAL A 148 -0.66 -6.65 5.06
CA VAL A 148 0.27 -6.80 6.19
C VAL A 148 0.85 -5.43 6.59
N GLY A 149 1.38 -4.69 5.63
CA GLY A 149 1.96 -3.35 5.83
C GLY A 149 2.82 -2.87 4.66
N MET A 150 3.31 -1.64 4.74
CA MET A 150 4.32 -1.10 3.81
C MET A 150 5.43 -0.32 4.51
N ILE A 151 6.59 -0.28 3.87
CA ILE A 151 7.82 0.34 4.38
C ILE A 151 8.73 0.71 3.20
N ASP A 152 9.57 1.73 3.34
CA ASP A 152 10.59 2.00 2.32
C ASP A 152 11.73 0.97 2.36
N PRO A 153 12.43 0.71 1.23
CA PRO A 153 13.48 -0.29 1.17
C PRO A 153 14.65 -0.07 2.13
N ALA A 154 15.10 1.18 2.30
CA ALA A 154 16.24 1.52 3.15
C ALA A 154 15.95 1.17 4.62
N THR A 155 14.78 1.59 5.12
CA THR A 155 14.37 1.28 6.50
C THR A 155 14.12 -0.21 6.68
N ALA A 156 13.57 -0.92 5.68
CA ALA A 156 13.41 -2.36 5.75
C ALA A 156 14.76 -3.09 5.84
N ARG A 157 15.75 -2.68 5.03
CA ARG A 157 17.11 -3.22 5.07
C ARG A 157 17.77 -2.99 6.42
N GLU A 158 17.68 -1.76 6.96
CA GLU A 158 18.21 -1.41 8.27
C GLU A 158 17.62 -2.31 9.37
N ARG A 159 16.29 -2.39 9.44
CA ARG A 159 15.58 -3.21 10.45
C ARG A 159 15.90 -4.70 10.33
N LEU A 160 15.96 -5.23 9.11
CA LEU A 160 16.34 -6.61 8.89
C LEU A 160 17.81 -6.86 9.23
N ALA A 161 18.70 -5.88 9.04
CA ALA A 161 20.10 -5.99 9.48
C ALA A 161 20.25 -5.92 11.01
N GLU A 162 19.36 -5.23 11.72
CA GLU A 162 19.32 -5.28 13.19
C GLU A 162 18.95 -6.70 13.69
N ALA A 163 17.96 -7.33 13.04
CA ALA A 163 17.54 -8.70 13.36
C ALA A 163 18.55 -9.76 12.88
N PHE A 164 19.24 -9.51 11.76
CA PHE A 164 20.16 -10.44 11.11
C PHE A 164 21.46 -9.73 10.65
N PRO A 165 22.39 -9.39 11.56
CA PRO A 165 23.57 -8.58 11.24
C PRO A 165 24.50 -9.17 10.17
N GLU A 166 24.49 -10.48 9.97
CA GLU A 166 25.20 -11.16 8.90
C GLU A 166 24.70 -10.82 7.50
N TYR A 167 23.42 -10.46 7.33
CA TYR A 167 22.86 -10.19 6.00
C TYR A 167 23.50 -8.95 5.36
N GLU A 168 23.65 -7.85 6.11
CA GLU A 168 24.32 -6.64 5.65
C GLU A 168 25.79 -6.86 5.31
N ARG A 169 26.49 -7.60 6.17
CA ARG A 169 27.91 -7.92 5.92
C ARG A 169 28.06 -8.74 4.65
N ASN A 170 27.24 -9.77 4.49
CA ASN A 170 27.26 -10.63 3.31
C ASN A 170 26.90 -9.87 2.04
N TYR A 171 25.93 -8.95 2.11
CA TYR A 171 25.47 -8.17 0.96
C TYR A 171 26.55 -7.20 0.50
N ARG A 172 27.17 -6.46 1.43
CA ARG A 172 28.29 -5.58 1.11
C ARG A 172 29.45 -6.33 0.46
N ASP A 173 29.75 -7.52 0.94
CA ASP A 173 30.82 -8.34 0.40
C ASP A 173 30.53 -8.76 -1.06
N VAL A 174 29.36 -9.33 -1.35
CA VAL A 174 29.01 -9.68 -2.75
C VAL A 174 28.89 -8.46 -3.67
N ARG A 175 28.43 -7.33 -3.15
CA ARG A 175 28.36 -6.06 -3.90
C ARG A 175 29.75 -5.53 -4.24
N ASN A 176 30.66 -5.51 -3.28
CA ASN A 176 32.04 -5.07 -3.50
C ASN A 176 32.76 -5.99 -4.51
N MET A 177 32.55 -7.30 -4.42
CA MET A 177 33.06 -8.26 -5.39
C MET A 177 32.49 -8.01 -6.79
N ALA A 178 31.19 -7.74 -6.91
CA ALA A 178 30.52 -7.46 -8.17
C ALA A 178 31.01 -6.14 -8.80
N ALA A 179 31.18 -5.10 -7.99
CA ALA A 179 31.70 -3.80 -8.44
C ALA A 179 33.17 -3.88 -8.90
N ALA A 180 33.99 -4.69 -8.22
CA ALA A 180 35.41 -4.89 -8.58
C ALA A 180 35.61 -5.77 -9.82
N ALA A 181 34.58 -6.49 -10.28
CA ALA A 181 34.65 -7.35 -11.46
C ALA A 181 34.56 -6.56 -12.80
N GLY A 182 34.24 -5.28 -12.77
CA GLY A 182 34.19 -4.42 -13.96
C GLY A 182 35.58 -3.87 -14.35
N ASP A 183 35.80 -3.66 -15.65
CA ASP A 183 36.94 -2.88 -16.14
C ASP A 183 36.77 -1.41 -15.72
N VAL A 184 37.78 -0.85 -15.05
CA VAL A 184 37.80 0.54 -14.55
C VAL A 184 37.55 1.58 -15.65
N ASN A 185 37.79 1.21 -16.91
CA ASN A 185 37.61 2.09 -18.08
C ASN A 185 36.23 2.00 -18.73
N THR A 186 35.35 1.10 -18.27
CA THR A 186 34.01 0.91 -18.84
C THR A 186 32.94 1.48 -17.91
N PRO A 187 31.90 2.17 -18.42
CA PRO A 187 30.76 2.58 -17.60
C PRO A 187 30.19 1.37 -16.84
N LEU A 188 29.92 1.55 -15.55
CA LEU A 188 29.39 0.49 -14.69
C LEU A 188 28.06 -0.05 -15.23
N ASP A 189 28.07 -1.29 -15.70
CA ASP A 189 26.87 -2.01 -16.10
C ASP A 189 26.14 -2.51 -14.84
N LYS A 190 25.11 -1.75 -14.43
CA LYS A 190 24.28 -2.07 -13.27
C LYS A 190 23.57 -3.42 -13.40
N ASP A 191 23.20 -3.83 -14.62
CA ASP A 191 22.53 -5.11 -14.82
C ASP A 191 23.53 -6.26 -14.59
N ALA A 192 24.78 -6.11 -15.04
CA ALA A 192 25.85 -7.07 -14.76
C ALA A 192 26.20 -7.14 -13.26
N GLU A 193 26.27 -6.00 -12.58
CA GLU A 193 26.53 -5.95 -11.14
C GLU A 193 25.44 -6.65 -10.32
N ILE A 194 24.16 -6.32 -10.58
CA ILE A 194 23.01 -6.97 -9.94
C ILE A 194 23.04 -8.49 -10.18
N THR A 195 23.37 -8.91 -11.41
CA THR A 195 23.51 -10.34 -11.75
C THR A 195 24.60 -11.02 -10.93
N ASN A 196 25.76 -10.38 -10.81
CA ASN A 196 26.88 -10.90 -10.02
C ASN A 196 26.54 -10.97 -8.52
N ILE A 197 25.88 -9.94 -7.97
CA ILE A 197 25.41 -9.95 -6.57
C ILE A 197 24.52 -11.15 -6.32
N LEU A 198 23.51 -11.33 -7.18
CA LEU A 198 22.50 -12.36 -7.00
C LEU A 198 23.06 -13.79 -7.17
N MET A 199 23.98 -13.99 -8.13
CA MET A 199 24.64 -15.29 -8.32
C MET A 199 25.56 -15.68 -7.16
N ASN A 200 26.20 -14.69 -6.52
CA ASN A 200 27.13 -14.93 -5.42
C ASN A 200 26.47 -14.87 -4.04
N TRP A 201 25.26 -14.32 -3.92
CA TRP A 201 24.53 -14.22 -2.65
C TRP A 201 24.38 -15.57 -1.92
N PRO A 202 23.93 -16.67 -2.58
CA PRO A 202 23.81 -17.97 -1.91
C PRO A 202 25.15 -18.52 -1.39
N SER A 203 26.28 -18.13 -2.00
CA SER A 203 27.60 -18.59 -1.58
C SER A 203 27.96 -18.09 -0.18
N LYS A 204 27.40 -16.96 0.25
CA LYS A 204 27.61 -16.41 1.61
C LYS A 204 26.88 -17.19 2.71
N PHE A 205 26.02 -18.12 2.31
CA PHE A 205 25.31 -19.03 3.20
C PHE A 205 25.73 -20.48 2.95
N GLY A 206 26.96 -20.70 2.46
CA GLY A 206 27.51 -22.03 2.18
C GLY A 206 26.71 -22.81 1.14
N TRP A 207 25.99 -22.12 0.25
CA TRP A 207 25.04 -22.71 -0.71
C TRP A 207 23.91 -23.51 -0.06
N ASN A 208 23.76 -23.40 1.27
CA ASN A 208 22.74 -24.04 2.07
C ASN A 208 22.11 -23.02 3.03
N GLU A 209 21.22 -22.20 2.49
CA GLU A 209 20.50 -21.19 3.28
C GLU A 209 19.58 -21.80 4.35
N ALA A 210 19.27 -23.11 4.27
CA ALA A 210 18.25 -23.74 5.10
C ALA A 210 18.51 -23.68 6.61
N GLN A 211 19.77 -23.57 7.02
CA GLN A 211 20.15 -23.50 8.44
C GLN A 211 20.12 -22.08 9.03
N LEU A 212 20.06 -21.05 8.18
CA LEU A 212 20.18 -19.64 8.60
C LEU A 212 18.95 -18.81 8.26
N LYS A 213 18.15 -19.26 7.29
CA LYS A 213 16.93 -18.57 6.88
C LYS A 213 15.80 -18.83 7.87
N GLN A 214 14.96 -17.82 8.07
CA GLN A 214 13.66 -17.99 8.71
C GLN A 214 12.58 -17.84 7.65
N ILE A 215 11.54 -18.68 7.77
CA ILE A 215 10.32 -18.50 6.98
C ILE A 215 9.68 -17.19 7.42
N VAL A 216 9.38 -16.33 6.46
CA VAL A 216 8.82 -15.00 6.72
C VAL A 216 7.31 -15.09 6.75
N THR A 217 6.75 -14.90 7.94
CA THR A 217 5.32 -14.78 8.16
C THR A 217 4.90 -13.32 8.28
N GLY A 218 3.62 -13.02 8.08
CA GLY A 218 3.09 -11.66 8.31
C GLY A 218 3.38 -11.12 9.72
N ASP A 219 3.39 -11.99 10.73
CA ASP A 219 3.68 -11.62 12.12
C ASP A 219 5.17 -11.36 12.34
N LEU A 220 6.07 -12.12 11.70
CA LEU A 220 7.51 -11.85 11.75
C LEU A 220 7.88 -10.57 11.01
N VAL A 221 7.23 -10.27 9.88
CA VAL A 221 7.39 -8.98 9.19
C VAL A 221 7.03 -7.83 10.12
N ARG A 222 5.90 -7.93 10.83
CA ARG A 222 5.54 -6.92 11.83
C ARG A 222 6.58 -6.85 12.93
N HIS A 223 6.98 -7.98 13.50
CA HIS A 223 7.92 -8.03 14.62
C HIS A 223 9.29 -7.41 14.27
N TRP A 224 9.87 -7.76 13.11
CA TRP A 224 11.18 -7.25 12.71
C TRP A 224 11.16 -5.81 12.25
N LEU A 225 10.06 -5.34 11.66
CA LEU A 225 9.99 -4.03 11.02
C LEU A 225 9.27 -2.98 11.88
N ASP A 226 8.71 -3.36 13.03
CA ASP A 226 8.14 -2.42 14.01
C ASP A 226 9.25 -1.51 14.58
N PRO A 227 8.96 -0.23 14.89
CA PRO A 227 7.73 0.52 14.66
C PRO A 227 7.66 1.18 13.27
N ALA A 228 8.58 0.84 12.36
CA ALA A 228 8.70 1.51 11.08
C ALA A 228 7.69 1.03 10.03
N LEU A 229 7.16 -0.17 10.16
CA LEU A 229 6.15 -0.72 9.25
C LEU A 229 4.83 0.06 9.36
N ASP A 230 4.37 0.67 8.26
CA ASP A 230 3.03 1.25 8.19
C ASP A 230 2.01 0.14 7.99
N THR A 231 1.24 -0.14 9.04
CA THR A 231 0.15 -1.11 9.01
C THR A 231 -1.22 -0.44 8.84
N GLU A 232 -1.27 0.89 8.83
CA GLU A 232 -2.52 1.62 8.70
C GLU A 232 -3.06 1.55 7.27
N ALA A 233 -4.38 1.41 7.15
CA ALA A 233 -5.09 1.45 5.89
C ALA A 233 -6.37 2.28 6.04
N LEU A 234 -6.92 2.73 4.90
CA LEU A 234 -8.24 3.33 4.82
C LEU A 234 -9.19 2.38 4.09
N PRO A 235 -10.51 2.45 4.33
CA PRO A 235 -11.47 1.71 3.55
C PRO A 235 -11.39 2.08 2.07
N HIS A 236 -11.38 1.09 1.20
CA HIS A 236 -11.50 1.27 -0.24
C HIS A 236 -12.92 1.73 -0.59
N GLY A 237 -13.03 2.69 -1.51
CA GLY A 237 -14.30 3.24 -1.95
C GLY A 237 -14.08 4.39 -2.92
N PRO A 238 -15.16 5.05 -3.39
CA PRO A 238 -15.04 6.21 -4.25
C PRO A 238 -14.19 7.32 -3.59
N LEU A 239 -13.42 8.05 -4.40
CA LEU A 239 -12.60 9.21 -3.97
C LEU A 239 -13.48 10.42 -3.59
N THR A 240 -14.33 10.24 -2.59
CA THR A 240 -15.16 11.28 -1.98
C THR A 240 -14.27 12.35 -1.34
N PRO A 241 -14.78 13.59 -1.14
CA PRO A 241 -14.05 14.62 -0.41
C PRO A 241 -13.53 14.14 0.95
N LEU A 242 -14.31 13.30 1.64
CA LEU A 242 -13.92 12.69 2.91
C LEU A 242 -12.71 11.76 2.77
N LEU A 243 -12.71 10.84 1.81
CA LEU A 243 -11.59 9.92 1.59
C LEU A 243 -10.31 10.69 1.21
N ARG A 244 -10.44 11.74 0.37
CA ARG A 244 -9.30 12.60 0.01
C ARG A 244 -8.73 13.33 1.23
N TYR A 245 -9.60 13.87 2.07
CA TYR A 245 -9.20 14.51 3.32
C TYR A 245 -8.45 13.52 4.23
N GLN A 246 -8.98 12.31 4.40
CA GLN A 246 -8.36 11.25 5.20
C GLN A 246 -6.98 10.85 4.66
N VAL A 247 -6.83 10.66 3.35
CA VAL A 247 -5.52 10.41 2.71
C VAL A 247 -4.56 11.57 2.96
N ASN A 248 -5.02 12.82 2.82
CA ASN A 248 -4.19 13.99 3.06
C ASN A 248 -3.77 14.19 4.53
N LEU A 249 -4.55 13.69 5.48
CA LEU A 249 -4.18 13.71 6.90
C LEU A 249 -3.10 12.69 7.26
N ARG A 250 -2.89 11.64 6.45
CA ARG A 250 -1.85 10.66 6.73
C ARG A 250 -0.47 11.31 6.69
N PRO A 251 0.43 10.93 7.62
CA PRO A 251 1.78 11.48 7.69
C PRO A 251 2.64 11.01 6.52
N ARG A 252 2.42 9.78 6.05
CA ARG A 252 3.16 9.18 4.95
C ARG A 252 2.56 9.55 3.60
N ARG A 253 3.40 9.53 2.56
CA ARG A 253 3.04 9.84 1.17
C ARG A 253 2.06 8.83 0.59
N TYR A 254 2.27 7.55 0.86
CA TYR A 254 1.44 6.47 0.35
C TYR A 254 0.43 6.04 1.39
N THR A 255 -0.76 5.67 0.94
CA THR A 255 -1.83 5.17 1.81
C THR A 255 -2.50 3.96 1.17
N ALA A 256 -2.58 2.86 1.92
CA ALA A 256 -3.25 1.65 1.48
C ALA A 256 -4.76 1.81 1.59
N LEU A 257 -5.48 1.34 0.57
CA LEU A 257 -6.92 1.20 0.55
C LEU A 257 -7.29 -0.28 0.60
N THR A 258 -8.08 -0.67 1.60
CA THR A 258 -8.44 -2.06 1.85
C THR A 258 -9.95 -2.27 1.92
N ALA A 259 -10.41 -3.47 1.55
CA ALA A 259 -11.77 -3.94 1.82
C ALA A 259 -11.68 -5.34 2.41
N ASP A 260 -12.36 -5.59 3.54
CA ASP A 260 -12.31 -6.87 4.26
C ASP A 260 -10.86 -7.34 4.54
N GLY A 261 -9.98 -6.38 4.84
CA GLY A 261 -8.54 -6.63 5.08
C GLY A 261 -7.71 -6.91 3.83
N ARG A 262 -8.32 -6.99 2.64
CA ARG A 262 -7.63 -7.19 1.35
C ARG A 262 -7.10 -5.87 0.81
N LEU A 263 -5.86 -5.85 0.33
CA LEU A 263 -5.29 -4.69 -0.34
C LEU A 263 -5.88 -4.54 -1.75
N LEU A 264 -6.56 -3.43 -2.00
CA LEU A 264 -7.16 -3.13 -3.30
C LEU A 264 -6.41 -2.05 -4.07
N ALA A 265 -5.92 -1.01 -3.39
CA ALA A 265 -5.19 0.07 -4.03
C ALA A 265 -4.19 0.74 -3.08
N VAL A 266 -3.23 1.46 -3.64
CA VAL A 266 -2.35 2.38 -2.90
C VAL A 266 -2.42 3.74 -3.56
N VAL A 267 -2.67 4.77 -2.75
CA VAL A 267 -2.83 6.16 -3.20
C VAL A 267 -1.57 6.95 -2.90
N ASP A 268 -1.04 7.68 -3.88
CA ASP A 268 0.00 8.69 -3.69
C ASP A 268 -0.67 10.04 -3.34
N LYS A 269 -0.49 10.49 -2.09
CA LYS A 269 -1.02 11.75 -1.57
C LYS A 269 -0.58 12.96 -2.40
N CYS A 270 0.67 12.97 -2.88
CA CYS A 270 1.17 14.08 -3.68
C CYS A 270 0.47 14.12 -5.04
N GLU A 271 0.32 12.96 -5.69
CA GLU A 271 -0.38 12.86 -6.98
C GLU A 271 -1.87 13.23 -6.84
N LEU A 272 -2.51 12.83 -5.73
CA LEU A 272 -3.88 13.22 -5.41
C LEU A 272 -4.04 14.74 -5.28
N ALA A 273 -3.11 15.40 -4.55
CA ALA A 273 -3.12 16.84 -4.35
C ALA A 273 -2.90 17.60 -5.67
N THR A 274 -1.91 17.20 -6.47
CA THR A 274 -1.63 17.80 -7.78
C THR A 274 -2.83 17.72 -8.71
N ARG A 275 -3.44 16.52 -8.87
CA ARG A 275 -4.59 16.34 -9.76
C ARG A 275 -5.82 17.10 -9.29
N THR A 276 -6.06 17.14 -7.98
CA THR A 276 -7.15 17.96 -7.41
C THR A 276 -6.95 19.44 -7.73
N THR A 277 -5.71 19.92 -7.69
CA THR A 277 -5.37 21.32 -7.97
C THR A 277 -5.53 21.64 -9.45
N ASP A 278 -5.01 20.79 -10.34
CA ASP A 278 -5.14 20.95 -11.80
C ASP A 278 -6.59 20.98 -12.26
N GLU A 279 -7.44 20.13 -11.70
CA GLU A 279 -8.87 20.12 -12.02
C GLU A 279 -9.60 21.39 -11.56
N LEU A 280 -9.26 21.91 -10.38
CA LEU A 280 -9.81 23.16 -9.88
C LEU A 280 -9.39 24.33 -10.76
N LEU A 281 -8.12 24.39 -11.15
CA LEU A 281 -7.60 25.45 -12.03
C LEU A 281 -8.24 25.40 -13.41
N ARG A 282 -8.35 24.22 -14.04
CA ARG A 282 -9.00 24.07 -15.36
C ARG A 282 -10.44 24.56 -15.37
N ARG A 283 -11.16 24.42 -14.26
CA ARG A 283 -12.55 24.91 -14.13
C ARG A 283 -12.65 26.40 -13.83
N GLN A 284 -11.63 27.00 -13.22
CA GLN A 284 -11.59 28.44 -12.97
C GLN A 284 -11.26 29.24 -14.24
N PHE A 285 -10.59 28.61 -15.20
CA PHE A 285 -10.19 29.19 -16.49
C PHE A 285 -11.02 28.70 -17.69
N ALA A 286 -12.10 27.94 -17.46
CA ALA A 286 -13.07 27.51 -18.47
C ALA A 286 -14.39 28.26 -18.29
#